data_AF-A0A933YSP3-F1
#
_entry.id   AF-A0A933YSP3-F1
#
_cell.length_a   1.000
_cell.length_b   1.000
_cell.length_c   1.000
_cell.angle_alpha   90.00
_cell.angle_beta   90.00
_cell.angle_gamma   90.00
#
_symmetry.space_group_name_H-M   'P 1'
#
loop_
_entity.id
_entity.type
_entity.pdbx_description
1 polymer ?
#
loop_
_entity_poly.entity_id
_entity_poly.type
_entity_poly.pdbx_seq_one_letter_code
_entity_poly.pdbx_strand_id
1 'polypeptide(L)'
;MKIPIPLSIQISSIEAPCVCHFKDKQHRPEGPPHFYVIIPVNSATDLVLTMITSQIVSATDYYSNRPDAYASLIAVRKSDLPFLSVDPSMINCNNVELVPKADLPRKFDPAFGFEMKLPTVPEELTKRIITAIHNSPVVKPIIKKLLKVL
;
A
#
# COMPACT_ATOMS: atom_id res chain seq x y z
N MET A 1 18.98 -24.72 -2.21
CA MET A 1 19.33 -23.43 -1.57
C MET A 1 18.76 -22.32 -2.45
N LYS A 2 17.79 -21.53 -1.98
CA LYS A 2 17.26 -20.39 -2.77
C LYS A 2 18.22 -19.22 -2.60
N ILE A 3 18.81 -18.74 -3.69
CA ILE A 3 19.65 -17.54 -3.67
C ILE A 3 18.71 -16.35 -3.40
N PRO A 4 18.97 -15.53 -2.36
CA PRO A 4 18.13 -14.36 -2.11
C PRO A 4 18.25 -13.38 -3.27
N ILE A 5 17.11 -12.99 -3.84
CA ILE A 5 17.07 -12.01 -4.93
C ILE A 5 17.51 -10.65 -4.37
N PRO A 6 18.50 -9.98 -4.97
CA PRO A 6 18.90 -8.63 -4.56
C PRO A 6 17.71 -7.69 -4.48
N LEU A 7 17.67 -6.89 -3.42
CA LEU A 7 16.60 -5.93 -3.15
C LEU A 7 16.35 -4.97 -4.33
N SER A 8 17.42 -4.48 -4.95
CA SER A 8 17.35 -3.62 -6.13
C SER A 8 16.58 -4.29 -7.27
N ILE A 9 16.79 -5.58 -7.46
CA ILE A 9 16.08 -6.38 -8.47
C ILE A 9 14.61 -6.51 -8.11
N GLN A 10 14.29 -6.84 -6.85
CA GLN A 10 12.90 -6.95 -6.38
C GLN A 10 12.11 -5.65 -6.57
N ILE A 11 12.72 -4.51 -6.28
CA ILE A 11 12.09 -3.19 -6.44
C ILE A 11 11.98 -2.82 -7.92
N SER A 12 13.03 -3.07 -8.71
CA SER A 12 13.01 -2.79 -10.15
C SER A 12 11.95 -3.61 -10.89
N SER A 13 11.57 -4.79 -10.39
CA SER A 13 10.56 -5.64 -11.02
C SER A 13 9.12 -5.25 -10.68
N ILE A 14 8.89 -4.18 -9.92
CA ILE A 14 7.53 -3.69 -9.61
C ILE A 14 6.97 -2.96 -10.83
N GLU A 15 6.28 -3.73 -11.68
CA GLU A 15 5.64 -3.23 -12.92
C GLU A 15 4.10 -3.36 -12.88
N ALA A 16 3.55 -4.00 -11.85
CA ALA A 16 2.12 -4.13 -11.61
C ALA A 16 1.80 -3.86 -10.12
N PRO A 17 0.52 -3.54 -9.80
CA PRO A 17 0.09 -3.41 -8.41
C PRO A 17 0.42 -4.65 -7.59
N CYS A 18 1.13 -4.48 -6.47
CA CYS A 18 1.62 -5.58 -5.65
C CYS A 18 1.44 -5.28 -4.16
N VAL A 19 1.67 -6.27 -3.29
CA VAL A 19 1.74 -6.07 -1.83
C VAL A 19 3.13 -6.40 -1.33
N CYS A 20 3.73 -5.43 -0.67
CA CYS A 20 5.03 -5.56 -0.02
C CYS A 20 4.89 -5.44 1.50
N HIS A 21 5.81 -6.05 2.23
CA HIS A 21 5.89 -6.02 3.67
C HIS A 21 7.26 -5.49 4.09
N PHE A 22 7.26 -4.37 4.81
CA PHE A 22 8.49 -3.74 5.31
C PHE A 22 8.21 -2.79 6.47
N LYS A 23 9.26 -2.45 7.21
CA LYS A 23 9.21 -1.46 8.29
C LYS A 23 9.55 -0.08 7.76
N ASP A 24 8.61 0.85 7.77
CA ASP A 24 8.89 2.25 7.45
C ASP A 24 9.74 2.91 8.55
N LYS A 25 10.83 3.58 8.18
CA LYS A 25 11.71 4.31 9.12
C LYS A 25 11.04 5.49 9.81
N GLN A 26 9.98 6.03 9.22
CA GLN A 26 9.20 7.13 9.82
C GLN A 26 8.25 6.63 10.91
N HIS A 27 7.93 5.33 10.94
CA HIS A 27 7.15 4.76 12.01
C HIS A 27 8.01 4.57 13.25
N ARG A 28 7.36 4.57 14.42
CA ARG A 28 8.05 4.39 15.71
C ARG A 28 8.92 3.12 15.69
N PRO A 29 10.17 3.14 16.18
CA PRO A 29 11.08 1.99 16.10
C PRO A 29 10.48 0.69 16.63
N GLU A 30 9.72 0.77 17.72
CA GLU A 30 9.07 -0.37 18.39
C GLU A 30 7.82 -0.90 17.69
N GLY A 31 7.29 -0.19 16.70
CA GLY A 31 6.13 -0.65 15.94
C GLY A 31 6.47 -1.87 15.05
N PRO A 32 5.49 -2.67 14.62
CA PRO A 32 5.74 -3.74 13.67
C PRO A 32 6.04 -3.20 12.26
N PRO A 33 6.60 -4.02 11.36
CA PRO A 33 6.50 -3.81 9.92
C PRO A 33 5.03 -3.82 9.46
N HIS A 34 4.75 -3.20 8.32
CA HIS A 34 3.40 -3.11 7.77
C HIS A 34 3.35 -3.64 6.34
N PHE A 35 2.14 -4.05 5.94
CA PHE A 35 1.86 -4.34 4.53
C PHE A 35 1.50 -3.04 3.82
N TYR A 36 2.00 -2.89 2.59
CA TYR A 36 1.70 -1.78 1.70
C TYR A 36 1.23 -2.32 0.37
N VAL A 37 0.11 -1.81 -0.11
CA VAL A 37 -0.23 -1.92 -1.53
C VAL A 37 0.61 -0.88 -2.27
N ILE A 38 1.36 -1.33 -3.27
CA ILE A 38 2.21 -0.50 -4.12
C ILE A 38 1.61 -0.51 -5.52
N ILE A 39 1.31 0.67 -6.05
CA ILE A 39 0.76 0.85 -7.40
C ILE A 39 1.79 1.62 -8.23
N PRO A 40 2.42 1.00 -9.24
CA PRO A 40 3.32 1.71 -10.14
C PRO A 40 2.55 2.70 -11.00
N VAL A 41 3.08 3.91 -11.14
CA VAL A 41 2.54 4.99 -11.98
C VAL A 41 3.66 5.61 -12.81
N ASN A 42 3.31 6.45 -13.79
CA ASN A 42 4.29 7.13 -14.65
C ASN A 42 5.29 6.17 -15.32
N SER A 43 4.79 5.13 -16.01
CA SER A 43 5.63 4.06 -16.58
C SER A 43 6.53 3.39 -15.53
N ALA A 44 6.00 3.25 -14.31
CA ALA A 44 6.64 2.64 -13.16
C ALA A 44 7.93 3.34 -12.68
N THR A 45 8.15 4.62 -13.00
CA THR A 45 9.21 5.42 -12.37
C THR A 45 8.83 5.87 -10.96
N ASP A 46 7.54 6.00 -10.70
CA ASP A 46 6.97 6.42 -9.43
C ASP A 46 6.00 5.37 -8.90
N LEU A 47 5.81 5.36 -7.58
CA LEU A 47 5.00 4.40 -6.87
C LEU A 47 4.00 5.14 -5.97
N VAL A 48 2.73 4.75 -6.03
CA VAL A 48 1.73 5.15 -5.04
C VAL A 48 1.63 4.05 -3.98
N LEU A 49 1.90 4.39 -2.73
CA LEU A 49 1.86 3.48 -1.60
C LEU A 49 0.62 3.77 -0.75
N THR A 50 -0.08 2.72 -0.32
CA THR A 50 -1.11 2.81 0.72
C THR A 50 -0.98 1.65 1.71
N MET A 51 -1.09 1.96 3.00
CA MET A 51 -0.86 0.99 4.07
C MET A 51 -2.10 0.13 4.33
N ILE A 52 -1.88 -1.16 4.60
CA ILE A 52 -2.86 -2.07 5.19
C ILE A 52 -2.67 -2.08 6.70
N THR A 53 -3.74 -1.83 7.45
CA THR A 53 -3.75 -1.79 8.92
C THR A 53 -4.75 -2.78 9.50
N SER A 54 -4.38 -3.41 10.60
CA SER A 54 -5.30 -4.18 11.44
C SER A 54 -6.07 -3.31 12.45
N GLN A 55 -5.70 -2.03 12.60
CA GLN A 55 -6.32 -1.08 13.52
C GLN A 55 -7.60 -0.49 12.91
N ILE A 56 -8.58 -1.35 12.64
CA ILE A 56 -9.82 -0.99 11.93
C ILE A 56 -10.59 0.08 12.70
N VAL A 57 -10.86 -0.15 14.00
CA VAL A 57 -11.63 0.75 14.85
C VAL A 57 -11.04 2.15 14.85
N SER A 58 -9.74 2.26 15.11
CA SER A 58 -9.05 3.56 15.13
C SER A 58 -9.14 4.28 13.78
N ALA A 59 -9.02 3.55 12.67
CA ALA A 59 -9.10 4.16 11.34
C ALA A 59 -10.55 4.51 10.94
N THR A 60 -11.56 3.72 11.32
CA THR A 60 -12.97 4.08 11.10
C THR A 60 -13.41 5.26 11.97
N ASP A 61 -13.00 5.29 13.23
CA ASP A 61 -13.35 6.35 14.18
C ASP A 61 -12.78 7.70 13.74
N TYR A 62 -11.55 7.70 13.23
CA TYR A 62 -10.90 8.91 12.71
C TYR A 62 -11.69 9.60 11.58
N TYR A 63 -12.38 8.81 10.74
CA TYR A 63 -13.19 9.33 9.63
C TYR A 63 -14.70 9.29 9.88
N SER A 64 -15.14 9.00 11.11
CA SER A 64 -16.57 8.83 11.47
C SER A 64 -17.45 10.03 11.08
N ASN A 65 -16.92 11.25 11.17
CA ASN A 65 -17.64 12.48 10.81
C ASN A 65 -17.39 12.96 9.36
N ARG A 66 -16.75 12.15 8.52
CA ARG A 66 -16.37 12.48 7.13
C ARG A 66 -16.75 11.34 6.18
N PRO A 67 -18.02 11.25 5.75
CA PRO A 67 -18.54 10.10 5.00
C PRO A 67 -17.77 9.78 3.70
N ASP A 68 -17.29 10.81 3.02
CA ASP A 68 -16.48 10.74 1.80
C ASP A 68 -15.10 10.12 2.05
N ALA A 69 -14.42 10.53 3.12
CA ALA A 69 -13.17 9.92 3.55
C ALA A 69 -13.39 8.50 4.09
N TYR A 70 -14.48 8.26 4.83
CA TYR A 70 -14.83 6.95 5.34
C TYR A 70 -15.04 5.94 4.20
N ALA A 71 -15.73 6.33 3.13
CA ALA A 71 -15.94 5.49 1.95
C ALA A 71 -14.63 5.13 1.21
N SER A 72 -13.55 5.84 1.50
CA SER A 72 -12.21 5.56 0.97
C SER A 72 -11.40 4.60 1.85
N LEU A 73 -12.04 3.95 2.82
CA LEU A 73 -11.48 2.84 3.58
C LEU A 73 -11.96 1.52 2.96
N ILE A 74 -11.02 0.63 2.63
CA ILE A 74 -11.35 -0.66 2.01
C ILE A 74 -11.10 -1.78 2.99
N ALA A 75 -12.17 -2.42 3.46
CA ALA A 75 -12.06 -3.66 4.21
C ALA A 75 -11.54 -4.80 3.30
N VAL A 76 -10.57 -5.55 3.81
CA VAL A 76 -9.99 -6.74 3.18
C VAL A 76 -9.92 -7.88 4.19
N ARG A 77 -10.08 -9.11 3.70
CA ARG A 77 -10.05 -10.33 4.50
C ARG A 77 -8.95 -11.27 4.03
N LYS A 78 -8.70 -12.35 4.77
CA LYS A 78 -7.78 -13.41 4.32
C LYS A 78 -8.19 -14.06 3.00
N SER A 79 -9.49 -14.04 2.67
CA SER A 79 -9.98 -14.47 1.35
C SER A 79 -9.49 -13.57 0.21
N ASP A 80 -9.25 -12.28 0.47
CA ASP A 80 -8.69 -11.35 -0.50
C ASP A 80 -7.16 -11.42 -0.51
N LEU A 81 -6.55 -11.50 0.69
CA LEU A 81 -5.10 -11.44 0.92
C LEU A 81 -4.68 -12.51 1.95
N PRO A 82 -4.30 -13.74 1.52
CA PRO A 82 -4.07 -14.87 2.43
C PRO A 82 -2.91 -14.70 3.44
N PHE A 83 -1.99 -13.77 3.19
CA PHE A 83 -0.82 -13.50 4.04
C PHE A 83 -1.10 -12.55 5.21
N LEU A 84 -2.34 -12.05 5.37
CA LEU A 84 -2.70 -11.17 6.48
C LEU A 84 -2.55 -11.89 7.82
N SER A 85 -1.89 -11.23 8.77
CA SER A 85 -1.75 -11.73 10.14
C SER A 85 -3.04 -11.57 10.95
N VAL A 86 -3.82 -10.53 10.67
CA VAL A 86 -5.10 -10.20 11.33
C VAL A 86 -6.22 -10.12 10.30
N ASP A 87 -7.39 -10.66 10.62
CA ASP A 87 -8.56 -10.72 9.77
C ASP A 87 -9.81 -10.30 10.56
N PRO A 88 -10.57 -9.28 10.14
CA PRO A 88 -10.34 -8.42 8.97
C PRO A 88 -9.17 -7.44 9.13
N SER A 89 -8.72 -6.89 8.01
CA SER A 89 -7.80 -5.75 7.93
C SER A 89 -8.41 -4.66 7.03
N MET A 90 -7.75 -3.51 6.93
CA MET A 90 -8.24 -2.37 6.16
C MET A 90 -7.13 -1.66 5.40
N ILE A 91 -7.39 -1.29 4.16
CA ILE A 91 -6.53 -0.44 3.35
C ILE A 91 -7.03 0.99 3.51
N ASN A 92 -6.15 1.90 3.96
CA ASN A 92 -6.50 3.31 4.13
C ASN A 92 -6.15 4.11 2.87
N CYS A 93 -7.07 4.19 1.91
CA CYS A 93 -6.86 4.91 0.65
C CYS A 93 -6.91 6.45 0.80
N ASN A 94 -7.16 6.99 1.99
CA ASN A 94 -6.97 8.41 2.29
C ASN A 94 -5.51 8.75 2.59
N ASN A 95 -4.73 7.78 3.08
CA ASN A 95 -3.32 7.95 3.39
C ASN A 95 -2.48 7.29 2.31
N VAL A 96 -2.14 8.08 1.30
CA VAL A 96 -1.32 7.65 0.17
C VAL A 96 -0.06 8.48 0.06
N GLU A 97 1.01 7.84 -0.37
CA GLU A 97 2.30 8.48 -0.60
C GLU A 97 2.76 8.23 -2.02
N LEU A 98 3.29 9.27 -2.67
CA LEU A 98 3.95 9.16 -3.96
C LEU A 98 5.46 9.11 -3.73
N VAL A 99 6.08 8.02 -4.13
CA VAL A 99 7.51 7.74 -3.89
C VAL A 99 8.17 7.40 -5.22
N PRO A 100 9.25 8.09 -5.63
CA PRO A 100 10.06 7.63 -6.75
C PRO A 100 10.54 6.20 -6.49
N LYS A 101 10.45 5.30 -7.47
CA LYS A 101 10.84 3.88 -7.30
C LYS A 101 12.28 3.75 -6.79
N ALA A 102 13.17 4.64 -7.23
CA ALA A 102 14.57 4.71 -6.79
C ALA A 102 14.75 5.07 -5.31
N ASP A 103 13.77 5.74 -4.69
CA ASP A 103 13.81 6.16 -3.29
C ASP A 103 13.16 5.15 -2.33
N LEU A 104 12.43 4.15 -2.83
CA LEU A 104 11.81 3.12 -2.00
C LEU A 104 12.81 2.43 -1.03
N PRO A 105 14.05 2.08 -1.40
CA PRO A 105 15.04 1.54 -0.46
C PRO A 105 15.35 2.44 0.74
N ARG A 106 15.19 3.76 0.58
CA ARG A 106 15.46 4.71 1.67
C ARG A 106 14.35 4.70 2.71
N LYS A 107 13.14 4.32 2.32
CA LYS A 107 11.93 4.37 3.14
C LYS A 107 11.89 3.30 4.23
N PHE A 108 12.43 2.11 3.97
CA PHE A 108 12.34 1.01 4.94
C PHE A 108 13.64 0.73 5.69
N ASP A 109 13.47 0.20 6.90
CA ASP A 109 14.54 -0.24 7.77
C ASP A 109 15.12 -1.57 7.27
N PRO A 110 16.41 -1.60 6.86
CA PRO A 110 17.04 -2.82 6.35
C PRO A 110 17.11 -3.95 7.40
N ALA A 111 17.04 -3.64 8.70
CA ALA A 111 17.05 -4.64 9.76
C ALA A 111 15.81 -5.56 9.73
N PHE A 112 14.69 -5.09 9.17
CA PHE A 112 13.45 -5.85 9.04
C PHE A 112 13.27 -6.44 7.63
N GLY A 113 14.15 -6.07 6.70
CA GLY A 113 14.08 -6.49 5.31
C GLY A 113 12.91 -5.90 4.53
N PHE A 114 12.74 -6.43 3.32
CA PHE A 114 11.68 -6.10 2.39
C PHE A 114 11.23 -7.38 1.71
N GLU A 115 9.93 -7.62 1.68
CA GLU A 115 9.37 -8.84 1.11
C GLU A 115 8.15 -8.54 0.24
N MET A 116 8.15 -9.02 -1.00
CA MET A 116 6.96 -9.01 -1.85
C MET A 116 6.06 -10.18 -1.48
N LYS A 117 4.97 -9.91 -0.77
CA LYS A 117 4.00 -10.91 -0.30
C LYS A 117 3.04 -11.34 -1.39
N LEU A 118 2.71 -10.42 -2.30
CA LEU A 118 1.84 -10.68 -3.43
C LEU A 118 2.36 -9.92 -4.66
N PRO A 119 2.89 -10.61 -5.68
CA PRO A 119 3.47 -9.95 -6.85
C PRO A 119 2.44 -9.25 -7.73
N THR A 120 1.17 -9.66 -7.65
CA THR A 120 0.07 -9.04 -8.40
C THR A 120 -1.20 -9.03 -7.56
N VAL A 121 -1.72 -7.84 -7.28
CA VAL A 121 -3.01 -7.66 -6.60
C VAL A 121 -4.13 -8.04 -7.58
N PRO A 122 -5.17 -8.79 -7.14
CA PRO A 122 -6.32 -9.08 -7.99
C PRO A 122 -6.91 -7.82 -8.64
N GLU A 123 -7.30 -7.93 -9.90
CA GLU A 123 -7.78 -6.79 -10.70
C GLU A 123 -8.95 -6.06 -10.03
N GLU A 124 -9.94 -6.81 -9.52
CA GLU A 124 -11.10 -6.24 -8.85
C GLU A 124 -10.74 -5.49 -7.56
N LEU A 125 -9.78 -6.01 -6.78
CA LEU A 125 -9.28 -5.30 -5.60
C LEU A 125 -8.49 -4.04 -6.01
N THR A 126 -7.70 -4.12 -7.08
CA THR A 126 -6.97 -2.98 -7.64
C THR A 126 -7.92 -1.87 -8.09
N LYS A 127 -8.98 -2.20 -8.84
CA LYS A 127 -10.02 -1.25 -9.27
C LYS A 127 -10.68 -0.57 -8.07
N ARG A 128 -11.05 -1.34 -7.04
CA ARG A 128 -11.62 -0.80 -5.79
C ARG A 128 -10.66 0.18 -5.12
N ILE A 129 -9.37 -0.16 -4.99
CA ILE A 129 -8.34 0.69 -4.39
C ILE A 129 -8.17 1.98 -5.19
N ILE A 130 -7.97 1.90 -6.50
CA ILE A 130 -7.79 3.08 -7.37
C ILE A 130 -9.02 3.99 -7.29
N THR A 131 -10.22 3.41 -7.34
CA THR A 131 -11.48 4.17 -7.22
C THR A 131 -11.58 4.88 -5.87
N ALA A 132 -11.25 4.20 -4.77
CA ALA A 132 -11.25 4.80 -3.44
C ALA A 132 -10.23 5.95 -3.32
N ILE A 133 -9.02 5.79 -3.89
CA ILE A 133 -8.00 6.86 -3.89
C ILE A 133 -8.50 8.07 -4.70
N HIS A 134 -9.14 7.85 -5.85
CA HIS A 134 -9.73 8.92 -6.67
C HIS A 134 -10.84 9.67 -5.96
N ASN A 135 -11.72 8.94 -5.26
CA ASN A 135 -12.86 9.51 -4.55
C ASN A 135 -12.48 10.14 -3.21
N SER A 136 -11.33 9.80 -2.64
CA SER A 136 -10.88 10.35 -1.36
C SER A 136 -10.80 11.88 -1.40
N PRO A 137 -11.45 12.60 -0.45
CA PRO A 137 -11.38 14.06 -0.40
C PRO A 137 -10.01 14.58 0.09
N VAL A 138 -9.18 13.68 0.64
CA VAL A 138 -7.89 14.05 1.29
C VAL A 138 -6.71 13.88 0.32
N VAL A 139 -6.82 12.96 -0.64
CA VAL A 139 -5.73 12.67 -1.57
C VAL A 139 -5.51 13.85 -2.53
N LYS A 140 -4.24 14.25 -2.68
CA LYS A 140 -3.85 15.36 -3.56
C LYS A 140 -4.23 15.07 -5.02
N PRO A 141 -4.80 16.05 -5.76
CA PRO A 141 -5.18 15.87 -7.16
C PRO A 141 -4.06 15.36 -8.08
N ILE A 142 -2.81 15.71 -7.80
CA ILE A 142 -1.66 15.26 -8.60
C ILE A 142 -1.49 13.73 -8.54
N ILE A 143 -1.69 13.11 -7.38
CA ILE A 143 -1.60 11.66 -7.21
C ILE A 143 -2.72 10.98 -7.97
N LYS A 144 -3.95 11.52 -7.87
CA LYS A 144 -5.12 11.03 -8.60
C LYS A 144 -4.89 11.03 -10.11
N LYS A 145 -4.34 12.12 -10.67
CA LYS A 145 -4.03 12.22 -12.10
C LYS A 145 -3.04 11.16 -12.61
N LEU A 146 -2.13 10.67 -11.75
CA LEU A 146 -1.17 9.63 -12.11
C LEU A 146 -1.80 8.22 -12.12
N LEU A 147 -2.87 8.02 -11.36
CA LEU A 147 -3.61 6.77 -11.31
C LEU A 147 -4.59 6.71 -12.48
N LYS A 148 -4.29 5.89 -13.47
CA LYS A 148 -5.25 5.59 -14.54
C LYS A 148 -6.41 4.80 -13.94
N VAL A 149 -7.63 5.27 -14.18
CA VAL A 149 -8.82 4.46 -13.91
C VAL A 149 -8.77 3.29 -14.89
N LEU A 150 -8.77 2.06 -14.37
CA LEU A 150 -8.82 0.82 -15.14
C LEU A 150 -10.25 0.51 -15.57
#